data_AF-A0A0F3MDH6-F1
#
_entry.id   AF-A0A0F3MDH6-F1
#
_cell.length_a   1.000
_cell.length_b   1.000
_cell.length_c   1.000
_cell.angle_alpha   90.00
_cell.angle_beta   90.00
_cell.angle_gamma   90.00
#
_symmetry.space_group_name_H-M   'P 1'
#
loop_
_entity.id
_entity.type
_entity.pdbx_description
1 polymer ?
#
loop_
_entity_poly.entity_id
_entity_poly.type
_entity_poly.pdbx_seq_one_letter_code
_entity_poly.pdbx_strand_id
1 'polypeptide(L)'
;MYLFPTFVLYLNKYSFRGIYRIYKNGQSAQTFSGECYIKLHIASRINQCSNLLHGVSIYATDFSFIEPQQNDFVYFDPPYHKSGERFYTRLPFDEKDQIRLRDFVQELTNKGVKIMISNNNTAFIRDLYKDFNINTVTVVYSINEQRNPVNELIITNYKTC
;
A
#
# COMPACT_ATOMS: atom_id res chain seq x y z
N MET A 1 5.74 21.86 -10.68
CA MET A 1 7.15 21.87 -10.20
C MET A 1 7.56 20.43 -10.01
N TYR A 2 8.34 19.87 -10.93
CA TYR A 2 8.81 18.49 -10.82
C TYR A 2 10.02 18.49 -9.88
N LEU A 3 9.84 17.95 -8.67
CA LEU A 3 10.95 17.72 -7.75
C LEU A 3 11.73 16.50 -8.27
N PHE A 4 13.05 16.62 -8.39
CA PHE A 4 13.90 15.48 -8.75
C PHE A 4 13.73 14.34 -7.72
N PRO A 5 13.69 13.05 -8.13
CA PRO A 5 13.47 11.92 -7.23
C PRO A 5 14.45 11.86 -6.04
N THR A 6 15.71 12.25 -6.27
CA THR A 6 16.74 12.35 -5.24
C THR A 6 16.40 13.38 -4.15
N PHE A 7 15.78 14.49 -4.55
CA PHE A 7 15.34 15.53 -3.63
C PHE A 7 14.12 15.09 -2.81
N VAL A 8 13.22 14.28 -3.38
CA VAL A 8 12.10 13.68 -2.63
C VAL A 8 12.61 12.70 -1.57
N LEU A 9 13.60 11.87 -1.89
CA LEU A 9 14.22 10.97 -0.91
C LEU A 9 14.87 11.73 0.24
N TYR A 10 15.55 12.84 -0.07
CA TYR A 10 16.11 13.74 0.93
C TYR A 10 15.01 14.31 1.83
N LEU A 11 14.00 14.98 1.25
CA LEU A 11 12.91 15.59 2.01
C LEU A 11 12.17 14.58 2.88
N ASN A 12 11.85 13.40 2.34
CA ASN A 12 11.19 12.33 3.08
C ASN A 12 11.98 11.96 4.35
N LYS A 13 13.30 11.91 4.31
CA LYS A 13 14.11 11.55 5.48
C LYS A 13 14.12 12.58 6.59
N TYR A 14 14.09 13.87 6.27
CA TYR A 14 14.03 14.93 7.28
C TYR A 14 12.60 15.28 7.69
N SER A 15 11.62 14.63 7.07
CA SER A 15 10.20 14.81 7.38
C SER A 15 9.82 14.11 8.68
N PHE A 16 8.89 14.68 9.41
CA PHE A 16 8.34 14.07 10.62
C PHE A 16 7.85 12.64 10.33
N ARG A 17 8.41 11.65 11.03
CA ARG A 17 8.16 10.20 10.86
C ARG A 17 8.44 9.65 9.46
N GLY A 18 9.27 10.33 8.66
CA GLY A 18 9.58 9.86 7.31
C GLY A 18 8.42 9.95 6.33
N ILE A 19 7.45 10.86 6.56
CA ILE A 19 6.24 10.97 5.73
C ILE A 19 6.32 12.23 4.87
N TYR A 20 6.28 12.04 3.55
CA TYR A 20 6.17 13.15 2.61
C TYR A 20 4.68 13.53 2.38
N ARG A 21 4.29 14.79 2.58
CA ARG A 21 2.89 15.24 2.47
C ARG A 21 2.69 16.40 1.50
N ILE A 22 1.63 16.29 0.70
CA ILE A 22 1.14 17.33 -0.20
C ILE A 22 -0.36 17.54 0.01
N TYR A 23 -0.81 18.79 -0.05
CA TYR A 23 -2.24 19.12 -0.06
C TYR A 23 -2.87 18.75 -1.41
N LYS A 24 -4.21 18.66 -1.45
CA LYS A 24 -4.97 18.40 -2.69
C LYS A 24 -4.67 19.44 -3.80
N ASN A 25 -4.35 20.68 -3.43
CA ASN A 25 -3.96 21.75 -4.36
C ASN A 25 -2.50 21.63 -4.88
N GLY A 26 -1.75 20.61 -4.45
CA GLY A 26 -0.37 20.37 -4.87
C GLY A 26 0.69 21.15 -4.08
N GLN A 27 0.29 21.98 -3.11
CA GLN A 27 1.22 22.66 -2.22
C GLN A 27 1.79 21.68 -1.18
N SER A 28 3.03 21.92 -0.75
CA SER A 28 3.66 21.11 0.28
C SER A 28 2.92 21.27 1.62
N ALA A 29 2.58 20.15 2.25
CA ALA A 29 2.06 20.09 3.62
C ALA A 29 3.13 19.57 4.59
N GLN A 30 4.41 19.73 4.22
CA GLN A 30 5.51 19.04 4.87
C GLN A 30 5.85 19.65 6.22
N THR A 31 5.96 18.79 7.24
CA THR A 31 6.59 19.14 8.51
C THR A 31 7.93 18.40 8.63
N PHE A 32 8.94 19.11 9.12
CA PHE A 32 10.28 18.55 9.33
C PHE A 32 10.43 18.12 10.78
N SER A 33 10.96 16.92 11.01
CA SER A 33 11.45 16.54 12.33
C SER A 33 12.72 17.35 12.56
N GLY A 34 12.79 18.17 13.61
CA GLY A 34 14.02 18.87 14.01
C GLY A 34 15.18 17.92 14.41
N GLU A 35 15.03 16.62 14.16
CA GLU A 35 16.05 15.60 14.32
C GLU A 35 17.11 15.73 13.24
N CYS A 36 18.36 15.85 13.69
CA CYS A 36 19.50 15.77 12.82
C CYS A 36 19.82 14.29 12.58
N TYR A 37 19.41 13.73 11.44
CA TYR A 37 19.75 12.36 11.01
C TYR A 37 21.24 12.27 10.60
N ILE A 38 22.15 12.59 11.53
CA ILE A 38 23.61 12.71 11.32
C ILE A 38 24.29 11.36 11.06
N LYS A 39 23.60 10.22 11.25
CA LYS A 39 24.21 8.87 11.18
C LYS A 39 23.39 7.85 10.39
N LEU A 40 22.93 8.19 9.19
CA LEU A 40 22.28 7.20 8.34
C LEU A 40 23.26 6.68 7.29
N HIS A 41 23.47 5.35 7.27
CA HIS A 41 24.13 4.62 6.19
C HIS A 41 23.26 4.63 4.92
N ILE A 42 22.87 5.81 4.44
CA ILE A 42 21.92 5.98 3.34
C ILE A 42 22.46 5.36 2.05
N ALA A 43 23.76 5.51 1.80
CA ALA A 43 24.42 4.88 0.66
C ALA A 43 24.31 3.35 0.70
N SER A 44 24.51 2.74 1.87
CA SER A 44 24.36 1.28 2.04
C SER A 44 22.92 0.83 1.76
N ARG A 45 21.93 1.56 2.29
CA ARG A 45 20.51 1.26 2.04
C ARG A 45 20.13 1.43 0.57
N ILE A 46 20.60 2.49 -0.09
CA ILE A 46 20.37 2.71 -1.53
C ILE A 46 20.96 1.55 -2.34
N ASN A 47 22.19 1.13 -2.03
CA ASN A 47 22.83 0.01 -2.72
C ASN A 47 22.08 -1.31 -2.48
N GLN A 48 21.62 -1.57 -1.25
CA GLN A 48 20.78 -2.73 -0.95
C GLN A 48 19.47 -2.72 -1.73
N CYS A 49 18.76 -1.58 -1.76
CA CYS A 49 17.54 -1.42 -2.55
C CYS A 49 17.81 -1.61 -4.04
N SER A 50 18.91 -1.04 -4.56
CA SER A 50 19.30 -1.18 -5.97
C SER A 50 19.54 -2.64 -6.35
N ASN A 51 20.17 -3.42 -5.45
CA ASN A 51 20.43 -4.84 -5.68
C ASN A 51 19.12 -5.65 -5.63
N LEU A 52 18.23 -5.37 -4.66
CA LEU A 52 16.94 -6.06 -4.53
C LEU A 52 15.97 -5.75 -5.67
N LEU A 53 16.02 -4.54 -6.23
CA LEU A 53 15.19 -4.12 -7.34
C LEU A 53 15.78 -4.50 -8.71
N HIS A 54 16.91 -5.20 -8.74
CA HIS A 54 17.50 -5.66 -9.99
C HIS A 54 16.52 -6.61 -10.70
N GLY A 55 16.17 -6.28 -11.95
CA GLY A 55 15.20 -7.06 -12.73
C GLY A 55 13.73 -6.78 -12.38
N VAL A 56 13.45 -5.81 -11.50
CA VAL A 56 12.08 -5.39 -11.17
C VAL A 56 11.64 -4.28 -12.12
N SER A 57 10.47 -4.46 -12.72
CA SER A 57 9.81 -3.39 -13.47
C SER A 57 8.90 -2.58 -12.54
N ILE A 58 9.07 -1.26 -12.52
CA ILE A 58 8.32 -0.35 -11.64
C ILE A 58 7.43 0.53 -12.50
N TYR A 59 6.14 0.57 -12.16
CA TYR A 59 5.14 1.35 -12.88
C TYR A 59 4.40 2.28 -11.92
N ALA A 60 4.14 3.50 -12.37
CA ALA A 60 3.30 4.48 -11.67
C ALA A 60 1.98 4.62 -12.43
N THR A 61 1.14 3.59 -12.34
CA THR A 61 -0.13 3.49 -13.07
C THR A 61 -1.25 2.99 -12.16
N ASP A 62 -2.49 3.06 -12.64
CA ASP A 62 -3.63 2.47 -11.94
C ASP A 62 -3.56 0.93 -11.96
N PHE A 63 -4.08 0.29 -10.91
CA PHE A 63 -4.01 -1.17 -10.75
C PHE A 63 -4.68 -1.93 -11.90
N SER A 64 -5.66 -1.35 -12.59
CA SER A 64 -6.39 -2.02 -13.68
C SER A 64 -5.58 -2.23 -14.96
N PHE A 65 -4.38 -1.63 -15.06
CA PHE A 65 -3.52 -1.76 -16.24
C PHE A 65 -2.59 -2.98 -16.23
N ILE A 66 -2.59 -3.79 -15.16
CA ILE A 66 -1.78 -5.01 -15.12
C ILE A 66 -2.47 -6.16 -15.87
N GLU A 67 -1.68 -7.00 -16.54
CA GLU A 67 -2.18 -8.15 -17.31
C GLU A 67 -1.49 -9.46 -16.91
N PRO A 68 -1.64 -9.91 -15.65
CA PRO A 68 -1.05 -11.16 -15.17
C PRO A 68 -1.66 -12.36 -15.91
N GLN A 69 -0.83 -13.39 -16.09
CA GLN A 69 -1.17 -14.62 -16.79
C GLN A 69 -1.52 -15.74 -15.81
N GLN A 70 -2.08 -16.82 -16.34
CA GLN A 70 -2.33 -18.02 -15.54
C GLN A 70 -1.04 -18.50 -14.86
N ASN A 71 -1.13 -18.82 -13.56
CA ASN A 71 -0.03 -19.16 -12.65
C ASN A 71 0.76 -17.98 -12.06
N ASP A 72 0.49 -16.74 -12.47
CA ASP A 72 1.02 -15.59 -11.75
C ASP A 72 0.38 -15.46 -10.37
N PHE A 73 1.09 -14.79 -9.47
CA PHE A 73 0.62 -14.40 -8.17
C PHE A 73 0.59 -12.88 -8.05
N VAL A 74 -0.56 -12.32 -7.69
CA VAL A 74 -0.74 -10.89 -7.49
C VAL A 74 -1.15 -10.61 -6.06
N TYR A 75 -0.40 -9.72 -5.43
CA TYR A 75 -0.69 -9.21 -4.10
C TYR A 75 -1.18 -7.76 -4.19
N PHE A 76 -2.37 -7.50 -3.65
CA PHE A 76 -2.94 -6.16 -3.56
C PHE A 76 -2.93 -5.67 -2.11
N ASP A 77 -2.37 -4.48 -1.91
CA ASP A 77 -2.40 -3.75 -0.63
C ASP A 77 -2.97 -2.34 -0.85
N PRO A 78 -4.29 -2.22 -1.11
CA PRO A 78 -4.92 -0.93 -1.37
C PRO A 78 -5.01 -0.10 -0.08
N PRO A 79 -5.24 1.22 -0.17
CA PRO A 79 -5.62 2.00 1.01
C PRO A 79 -6.85 1.38 1.69
N TYR A 80 -6.75 1.10 2.99
CA TYR A 80 -7.79 0.37 3.73
C TYR A 80 -9.12 1.13 3.79
N HIS A 81 -10.22 0.39 3.91
CA HIS A 81 -11.57 0.96 3.99
C HIS A 81 -11.68 1.97 5.15
N LYS A 82 -12.07 3.22 4.85
CA LYS A 82 -12.21 4.30 5.83
C LYS A 82 -10.92 4.58 6.63
N SER A 83 -9.74 4.29 6.09
CA SER A 83 -8.44 4.62 6.71
C SER A 83 -8.13 6.13 6.78
N GLY A 84 -8.99 6.96 6.18
CA GLY A 84 -8.93 8.42 6.21
C GLY A 84 -8.10 9.02 5.08
N GLU A 85 -8.41 10.26 4.69
CA GLU A 85 -7.75 10.98 3.57
C GLU A 85 -6.26 11.30 3.78
N ARG A 86 -5.66 10.89 4.91
CA ARG A 86 -4.44 11.54 5.44
C ARG A 86 -3.12 10.86 5.05
N PHE A 87 -3.12 9.67 4.46
CA PHE A 87 -1.92 8.84 4.49
C PHE A 87 -1.35 8.35 3.16
N TYR A 88 -2.12 8.21 2.07
CA TYR A 88 -1.63 7.44 0.91
C TYR A 88 -1.78 8.11 -0.46
N THR A 89 -2.81 8.91 -0.71
CA THR A 89 -3.09 9.40 -2.07
C THR A 89 -3.69 10.81 -2.08
N ARG A 90 -3.45 11.55 -3.18
CA ARG A 90 -4.05 12.87 -3.42
C ARG A 90 -5.57 12.79 -3.69
N LEU A 91 -6.02 11.65 -4.20
CA LEU A 91 -7.41 11.29 -4.44
C LEU A 91 -7.85 10.21 -3.44
N PRO A 92 -9.04 10.29 -2.84
CA PRO A 92 -9.51 9.25 -1.93
C PRO A 92 -9.67 7.92 -2.70
N PHE A 93 -9.25 6.82 -2.07
CA PHE A 93 -9.62 5.46 -2.49
C PHE A 93 -10.86 5.08 -1.70
N ASP A 94 -12.03 5.29 -2.30
CA ASP A 94 -13.32 5.18 -1.61
C ASP A 94 -13.95 3.78 -1.77
N GLU A 95 -15.19 3.61 -1.30
CA GLU A 95 -15.92 2.35 -1.45
C GLU A 95 -16.13 1.96 -2.93
N LYS A 96 -16.23 2.92 -3.86
CA LYS A 96 -16.34 2.64 -5.30
C LYS A 96 -15.04 2.09 -5.84
N ASP A 97 -13.89 2.61 -5.41
CA ASP A 97 -12.58 2.06 -5.78
C ASP A 97 -12.35 0.66 -5.19
N GLN A 98 -12.83 0.41 -3.96
CA GLN A 98 -12.82 -0.95 -3.38
C GLN A 98 -13.65 -1.92 -4.22
N ILE A 99 -14.84 -1.50 -4.68
CA ILE A 99 -15.69 -2.31 -5.57
C ILE A 99 -15.00 -2.54 -6.93
N ARG A 100 -14.39 -1.50 -7.52
CA ARG A 100 -13.64 -1.60 -8.77
C ARG A 100 -12.48 -2.58 -8.66
N LEU A 101 -11.76 -2.58 -7.53
CA LEU A 101 -10.71 -3.55 -7.25
C LEU A 101 -11.28 -4.96 -7.14
N ARG A 102 -12.40 -5.16 -6.44
CA ARG A 102 -13.07 -6.46 -6.34
C ARG A 102 -13.45 -7.00 -7.73
N ASP A 103 -14.05 -6.17 -8.57
CA ASP A 103 -14.47 -6.55 -9.93
C ASP A 103 -13.25 -6.98 -10.77
N PHE A 104 -12.16 -6.21 -10.71
CA PHE A 104 -10.90 -6.56 -11.38
C PHE A 104 -10.31 -7.86 -10.84
N VAL A 105 -10.31 -8.07 -9.52
CA VAL A 105 -9.87 -9.32 -8.90
C VAL A 105 -10.70 -10.52 -9.37
N GLN A 106 -12.01 -10.34 -9.57
CA GLN A 106 -12.87 -11.39 -10.11
C GLN A 106 -12.48 -11.74 -11.56
N GLU A 107 -12.16 -10.74 -12.39
CA GLU A 107 -11.67 -10.97 -13.76
C GLU A 107 -10.35 -11.77 -13.75
N LEU A 108 -9.41 -11.41 -12.88
CA LEU A 108 -8.14 -12.15 -12.73
C LEU A 108 -8.35 -13.56 -12.19
N THR A 109 -9.31 -13.74 -11.28
CA THR A 109 -9.69 -15.05 -10.75
C THR A 109 -10.22 -15.95 -11.87
N ASN A 110 -11.06 -15.41 -12.76
CA ASN A 110 -11.59 -16.14 -13.92
C ASN A 110 -10.49 -16.52 -14.93
N LYS A 111 -9.37 -15.78 -14.96
CA LYS A 111 -8.17 -16.09 -15.75
C LYS A 111 -7.25 -17.13 -15.09
N GLY A 112 -7.58 -17.62 -13.88
CA GLY A 112 -6.76 -18.58 -13.15
C GLY A 112 -5.51 -17.99 -12.49
N VAL A 113 -5.51 -16.67 -12.23
CA VAL A 113 -4.44 -15.98 -11.50
C VAL A 113 -4.64 -16.16 -10.01
N LYS A 114 -3.57 -16.41 -9.24
CA LYS A 114 -3.67 -16.48 -7.77
C LYS A 114 -3.59 -15.08 -7.18
N ILE A 115 -4.58 -14.73 -6.36
CA ILE A 115 -4.69 -13.39 -5.78
C ILE A 115 -4.67 -13.45 -4.25
N MET A 116 -3.95 -12.51 -3.64
CA MET A 116 -4.03 -12.20 -2.21
C MET A 116 -4.28 -10.70 -2.02
N ILE A 117 -5.15 -10.34 -1.08
CA ILE A 117 -5.46 -8.95 -0.73
C ILE A 117 -5.36 -8.77 0.79
N SER A 118 -4.69 -7.72 1.24
CA SER A 118 -4.75 -7.22 2.62
C SER A 118 -5.74 -6.07 2.75
N ASN A 119 -6.55 -6.07 3.81
CA ASN A 119 -7.43 -4.95 4.13
C ASN A 119 -7.80 -4.94 5.62
N ASN A 120 -8.44 -3.88 6.11
CA ASN A 120 -8.96 -3.87 7.48
C ASN A 120 -10.23 -4.70 7.65
N ASN A 121 -10.47 -5.16 8.88
CA ASN A 121 -11.64 -5.97 9.22
C ASN A 121 -12.90 -5.11 9.41
N THR A 122 -13.61 -4.83 8.32
CA THR A 122 -14.92 -4.14 8.33
C THR A 122 -16.03 -5.01 7.74
N ALA A 123 -17.28 -4.73 8.14
CA ALA A 123 -18.44 -5.42 7.58
C ALA A 123 -18.56 -5.23 6.05
N PHE A 124 -18.21 -4.04 5.56
CA PHE A 124 -18.20 -3.73 4.12
C PHE A 124 -17.20 -4.62 3.37
N ILE A 125 -15.94 -4.71 3.83
CA ILE A 125 -14.94 -5.54 3.17
C ILE A 125 -15.30 -7.03 3.23
N ARG A 126 -15.85 -7.50 4.36
CA ARG A 126 -16.31 -8.89 4.47
C ARG A 126 -17.43 -9.22 3.49
N ASP A 127 -18.42 -8.35 3.34
CA ASP A 127 -19.50 -8.56 2.37
C ASP A 127 -19.00 -8.47 0.93
N LEU A 128 -18.12 -7.50 0.65
CA LEU A 128 -17.55 -7.28 -0.68
C LEU A 128 -16.80 -8.51 -1.22
N TYR A 129 -16.11 -9.23 -0.34
CA TYR A 129 -15.31 -10.41 -0.68
C TYR A 129 -15.87 -11.72 -0.12
N LYS A 130 -17.18 -11.79 0.15
CA LYS A 130 -17.83 -12.96 0.79
C LYS A 130 -17.65 -14.30 0.05
N ASP A 131 -17.43 -14.24 -1.27
CA ASP A 131 -17.23 -15.40 -2.13
C ASP A 131 -15.76 -15.84 -2.22
N PHE A 132 -14.86 -15.15 -1.50
CA PHE A 132 -13.43 -15.46 -1.40
C PHE A 132 -13.09 -16.09 -0.04
N ASN A 133 -11.89 -16.66 0.08
CA ASN A 133 -11.39 -17.16 1.36
C ASN A 133 -10.90 -15.98 2.20
N ILE A 134 -11.57 -15.71 3.32
CA ILE A 134 -11.23 -14.61 4.24
C ILE A 134 -10.61 -15.16 5.53
N ASN A 135 -9.35 -14.84 5.76
CA ASN A 135 -8.63 -15.13 6.99
C ASN A 135 -8.46 -13.85 7.82
N THR A 136 -8.71 -13.93 9.13
CA THR A 136 -8.51 -12.78 10.04
C THR A 136 -7.17 -12.93 10.74
N VAL A 137 -6.35 -11.88 10.73
CA VAL A 137 -5.04 -11.84 11.38
C VAL A 137 -5.01 -10.70 12.40
N THR A 138 -4.38 -10.95 13.54
CA THR A 138 -4.23 -9.95 14.61
C THR A 138 -2.87 -9.26 14.48
N VAL A 139 -2.88 -7.95 14.30
CA VAL A 139 -1.68 -7.13 14.10
C VAL A 139 -1.56 -6.10 15.23
N VAL A 140 -0.34 -5.86 15.70
CA VAL A 140 -0.04 -4.80 16.67
C VAL A 140 0.83 -3.75 16.01
N TYR A 141 0.24 -2.59 15.71
CA TYR A 141 0.99 -1.50 15.07
C TYR A 141 1.98 -0.85 16.04
N SER A 142 3.21 -0.64 15.58
CA SER A 142 4.27 0.01 16.37
C SER A 142 4.05 1.51 16.57
N ILE A 143 3.15 2.12 15.79
CA ILE A 143 2.92 3.58 15.75
C ILE A 143 1.81 4.08 16.68
N ASN A 144 0.99 3.16 17.20
CA ASN A 144 -0.10 3.52 18.10
C ASN A 144 0.46 3.73 19.51
N GLU A 145 0.12 4.86 20.14
CA GLU A 145 0.48 5.16 21.54
C GLU A 145 -0.03 4.07 22.50
N GLN A 146 -1.15 3.44 22.14
CA GLN A 146 -1.65 2.22 22.75
C GLN A 146 -1.45 1.05 21.77
N ARG A 147 -0.68 0.04 22.17
CA ARG A 147 -0.42 -1.19 21.40
C ARG A 147 -1.62 -2.12 21.36
N ASN A 148 -2.80 -1.57 21.06
CA ASN A 148 -4.02 -2.34 20.97
C ASN A 148 -3.96 -3.22 19.72
N PRO A 149 -4.19 -4.54 19.85
CA PRO A 149 -4.28 -5.41 18.69
C PRO A 149 -5.45 -4.98 17.81
N VAL A 150 -5.20 -4.94 16.50
CA VAL A 150 -6.20 -4.66 15.47
C VAL A 150 -6.32 -5.88 14.59
N ASN A 151 -7.55 -6.20 14.19
CA ASN A 151 -7.82 -7.30 13.26
C ASN A 151 -7.77 -6.79 11.82
N GLU A 152 -6.99 -7.48 10.99
CA GLU A 152 -6.92 -7.30 9.54
C GLU A 152 -7.43 -8.56 8.82
N LEU A 153 -7.73 -8.42 7.54
CA LEU A 153 -8.21 -9.48 6.67
C LEU A 153 -7.16 -9.79 5.61
N ILE A 154 -6.90 -11.08 5.43
CA ILE A 154 -6.20 -11.64 4.28
C ILE A 154 -7.23 -12.37 3.44
N ILE A 155 -7.45 -11.90 2.23
CA ILE A 155 -8.48 -12.39 1.30
C ILE A 155 -7.77 -13.08 0.13
N THR A 156 -8.18 -14.30 -0.21
CA THR A 156 -7.54 -15.11 -1.27
C THR A 156 -8.56 -15.85 -2.12
N ASN A 157 -8.22 -16.10 -3.40
CA ASN A 157 -9.05 -16.90 -4.32
C ASN A 157 -8.59 -18.37 -4.44
N TYR A 158 -7.66 -18.79 -3.60
CA TYR A 158 -7.14 -20.15 -3.51
C TYR A 158 -7.19 -20.65 -2.06
N LYS A 159 -7.19 -21.96 -1.88
CA LYS A 159 -7.16 -22.54 -0.53
C LYS A 159 -5.78 -22.33 0.09
N THR A 160 -5.76 -21.75 1.28
CA THR A 160 -4.61 -21.80 2.18
C THR A 160 -4.66 -23.12 2.94
N CYS A 161 -3.62 -23.94 2.80
CA CYS A 161 -3.45 -25.18 3.57
C CYS A 161 -3.15 -24.89 5.03
#